data_AF-A0A3B9FSP8-F1
#
_entry.id   AF-A0A3B9FSP8-F1
#
_cell.length_a   1.000
_cell.length_b   1.000
_cell.length_c   1.000
_cell.angle_alpha   90.00
_cell.angle_beta   90.00
_cell.angle_gamma   90.00
#
_symmetry.space_group_name_H-M   'P 1'
#
loop_
_entity.id
_entity.type
_entity.pdbx_description
1 polymer ?
#
loop_
_entity_poly.entity_id
_entity_poly.type
_entity_poly.pdbx_seq_one_letter_code
_entity_poly.pdbx_strand_id
1 'polypeptide(L)'
;MLTNIRNALINKSKQPFPNLEGTEQVYSREEESLEVLFAQELKAVSGQFVFCETGAELVEILKEVVSIRELKHALCPEPWIQELLEKNGFSDFLKDGAVTGMDAGIMACDA
;
A
#
# COMPACT_ATOMS: atom_id res chain seq x y z
N MET A 1 -46.00 -40.16 -6.31
CA MET A 1 -45.24 -38.91 -6.51
C MET A 1 -45.74 -37.70 -5.69
N LEU A 2 -46.93 -37.74 -5.07
CA LEU A 2 -47.43 -36.60 -4.28
C LEU A 2 -47.02 -36.59 -2.79
N THR A 3 -46.47 -37.70 -2.28
CA THR A 3 -46.05 -37.83 -0.86
C THR A 3 -44.71 -37.12 -0.59
N ASN A 4 -43.80 -37.11 -1.57
CA ASN A 4 -42.47 -36.53 -1.41
C ASN A 4 -42.50 -34.99 -1.43
N ILE A 5 -43.40 -34.39 -2.22
CA ILE A 5 -43.62 -32.93 -2.25
C ILE A 5 -44.20 -32.45 -0.91
N ARG A 6 -45.13 -33.22 -0.34
CA ARG A 6 -45.75 -32.91 0.95
C ARG A 6 -44.75 -32.98 2.12
N ASN A 7 -43.84 -33.96 2.09
CA ASN A 7 -42.79 -34.10 3.09
C ASN A 7 -41.70 -33.00 3.03
N ALA A 8 -41.42 -32.46 1.82
CA ALA A 8 -40.49 -31.35 1.65
C ALA A 8 -41.02 -30.02 2.23
N LEU A 9 -42.35 -29.82 2.24
CA LEU A 9 -42.99 -28.66 2.86
C LEU A 9 -43.04 -28.73 4.40
N ILE A 10 -43.13 -29.95 4.94
CA ILE A 10 -43.19 -30.19 6.40
C ILE A 10 -41.79 -30.10 7.02
N ASN A 11 -40.76 -30.61 6.34
CA ASN A 11 -39.37 -30.48 6.74
C ASN A 11 -38.72 -29.27 6.07
N LYS A 12 -39.30 -28.07 6.28
CA LYS A 12 -38.57 -26.84 5.99
C LYS A 12 -37.35 -26.83 6.90
N SER A 13 -36.18 -27.18 6.37
CA SER A 13 -34.92 -27.06 7.08
C SER A 13 -34.87 -25.64 7.66
N LYS A 14 -34.69 -25.52 8.98
CA LYS A 14 -34.54 -24.21 9.62
C LYS A 14 -33.50 -23.44 8.82
N GLN A 15 -33.89 -22.29 8.28
CA GLN A 15 -32.99 -21.42 7.53
C GLN A 15 -31.77 -21.18 8.43
N PRO A 16 -30.57 -21.66 8.06
CA PRO A 16 -29.44 -21.65 8.98
C PRO A 16 -29.03 -20.21 9.36
N PHE A 17 -29.38 -19.23 8.53
CA PHE A 17 -29.13 -17.81 8.75
C PHE A 17 -30.39 -17.00 8.41
N PRO A 18 -31.30 -16.79 9.37
CA PRO A 18 -32.56 -16.06 9.14
C PRO A 18 -32.34 -14.57 8.80
N ASN A 19 -31.18 -14.01 9.16
CA ASN A 19 -30.83 -12.60 9.00
C ASN A 19 -29.85 -12.36 7.83
N LEU A 20 -29.97 -13.11 6.74
CA LEU A 20 -29.18 -12.89 5.50
C LEU A 20 -29.67 -11.68 4.67
N GLU A 21 -30.47 -10.79 5.25
CA GLU A 21 -30.70 -9.47 4.68
C GLU A 21 -29.46 -8.63 4.96
N GLY A 22 -28.46 -8.77 4.08
CA GLY A 22 -27.15 -8.14 4.19
C GLY A 22 -27.24 -6.62 4.15
N THR A 23 -27.37 -6.01 5.32
CA THR A 23 -27.07 -4.59 5.56
C THR A 23 -25.96 -4.40 6.58
N GLU A 24 -25.40 -5.48 7.12
CA GLU A 24 -24.17 -5.40 7.92
C GLU A 24 -23.00 -5.15 6.97
N GLN A 25 -22.26 -4.06 7.21
CA GLN A 25 -21.06 -3.76 6.43
C GLN A 25 -20.09 -4.92 6.62
N VAL A 26 -19.79 -5.62 5.52
CA VAL A 26 -18.88 -6.80 5.50
C VAL A 26 -17.47 -6.41 5.97
N TYR A 27 -17.13 -5.13 5.80
CA TYR A 27 -15.93 -4.52 6.34
C TYR A 27 -16.30 -3.71 7.57
N SER A 28 -15.53 -3.90 8.64
CA SER A 28 -15.46 -2.96 9.74
C SER A 28 -15.22 -1.55 9.17
N ARG A 29 -15.75 -0.53 9.85
CA ARG A 29 -15.42 0.85 9.51
C ARG A 29 -14.27 1.29 10.41
N GLU A 30 -13.07 1.33 9.85
CA GLU A 30 -11.89 1.80 10.56
C GLU A 30 -12.05 3.28 10.91
N GLU A 31 -11.78 3.62 12.17
CA GLU A 31 -11.88 4.99 12.68
C GLU A 31 -10.61 5.81 12.39
N GLU A 32 -9.51 5.13 12.06
CA GLU A 32 -8.22 5.75 11.74
C GLU A 32 -8.15 6.20 10.27
N SER A 33 -7.32 7.20 9.99
CA SER A 33 -7.09 7.67 8.62
C SER A 33 -6.31 6.65 7.80
N LEU A 34 -6.45 6.68 6.47
CA LEU A 34 -5.78 5.73 5.58
C LEU A 34 -4.26 5.80 5.68
N GLU A 35 -3.71 6.98 5.92
CA GLU A 35 -2.27 7.20 6.09
C GLU A 35 -1.76 6.53 7.37
N VAL A 36 -2.54 6.58 8.45
CA VAL A 36 -2.20 5.92 9.72
C VAL A 36 -2.26 4.41 9.55
N LEU A 37 -3.33 3.89 8.95
CA LEU A 37 -3.49 2.46 8.70
C LEU A 37 -2.36 1.93 7.81
N PHE A 38 -2.03 2.64 6.73
CA PHE A 38 -0.92 2.28 5.85
C PHE A 38 0.41 2.23 6.61
N ALA A 39 0.69 3.25 7.43
CA ALA A 39 1.92 3.29 8.20
C ALA A 39 2.00 2.15 9.23
N GLN A 40 0.89 1.78 9.86
CA GLN A 40 0.82 0.65 10.80
C GLN A 40 1.06 -0.69 10.10
N GLU A 41 0.31 -0.95 9.02
CA GLU A 41 0.38 -2.22 8.28
C GLU A 41 1.74 -2.40 7.59
N LEU A 42 2.30 -1.34 7.00
CA LEU A 42 3.64 -1.39 6.40
C LEU A 42 4.71 -1.69 7.45
N LYS A 43 4.62 -1.07 8.65
CA LYS A 43 5.52 -1.36 9.76
C LYS A 43 5.35 -2.78 10.30
N ALA A 44 4.13 -3.32 10.31
CA ALA A 44 3.85 -4.68 10.76
C ALA A 44 4.60 -5.73 9.91
N VAL A 45 4.85 -5.44 8.63
CA VAL A 45 5.64 -6.29 7.73
C VAL A 45 7.12 -5.86 7.63
N SER A 46 7.65 -5.18 8.65
CA SER A 46 9.04 -4.68 8.72
C SER A 46 9.40 -3.64 7.65
N GLY A 47 8.40 -3.02 7.03
CA GLY A 47 8.61 -1.86 6.18
C GLY A 47 8.96 -0.61 7.00
N GLN A 48 9.59 0.36 6.34
CA GLN A 48 9.83 1.68 6.91
C GLN A 48 8.93 2.69 6.23
N PHE A 49 8.35 3.58 7.03
CA PHE A 49 7.46 4.63 6.57
C PHE A 49 7.88 5.96 7.16
N VAL A 50 7.96 6.98 6.31
CA VAL A 50 8.22 8.35 6.69
C VAL A 50 7.24 9.25 5.94
N PHE A 51 6.55 10.12 6.67
CA PHE A 51 5.67 11.12 6.09
C PHE A 51 6.46 12.42 5.89
N CYS A 52 6.33 13.03 4.73
CA CYS A 52 6.98 14.30 4.40
C CYS A 52 5.89 15.29 3.97
N GLU A 53 5.81 16.45 4.63
CA GLU A 53 4.87 17.51 4.29
C GLU A 53 5.26 18.25 3.00
N THR A 54 6.56 18.29 2.69
CA THR A 54 7.10 19.02 1.54
C THR A 54 8.13 18.20 0.76
N GLY A 55 8.34 18.58 -0.51
CA GLY A 55 9.41 17.98 -1.33
C GLY A 55 10.83 18.28 -0.80
N ALA A 56 11.00 19.37 -0.05
CA ALA A 56 12.28 19.71 0.58
C ALA A 56 12.59 18.73 1.72
N GLU A 57 11.60 18.49 2.59
CA GLU A 57 11.69 17.50 3.68
C GLU A 57 11.94 16.09 3.13
N LEU A 58 11.24 15.71 2.05
CA LEU A 58 11.48 14.44 1.37
C LEU A 58 12.96 14.28 0.97
N VAL A 59 13.56 15.32 0.38
CA VAL A 59 14.96 15.28 -0.05
C VAL A 59 15.93 15.24 1.14
N GLU A 60 15.67 15.99 2.21
CA GLU A 60 16.50 15.92 3.42
C GLU A 60 16.53 14.50 3.99
N ILE A 61 15.35 13.89 4.14
CA ILE A 61 15.22 12.53 4.65
C ILE A 61 15.84 11.52 3.67
N LEU A 62 15.66 11.69 2.38
CA LEU A 62 16.26 10.81 1.38
C LEU A 62 17.81 10.85 1.44
N LYS A 63 18.40 12.04 1.64
CA LYS A 63 19.85 12.19 1.83
C LYS A 63 20.33 11.45 3.08
N GLU A 64 19.58 11.52 4.17
CA GLU A 64 19.88 10.74 5.39
C GLU A 64 19.81 9.24 5.12
N VAL A 65 18.79 8.76 4.41
CA VAL A 65 18.62 7.35 4.05
C VAL A 65 19.80 6.87 3.19
N VAL A 66 20.19 7.63 2.18
CA VAL A 66 21.36 7.33 1.32
C VAL A 66 22.64 7.25 2.14
N SER A 67 22.83 8.19 3.07
CA SER A 67 24.01 8.22 3.96
C SER A 67 24.05 7.01 4.92
N ILE A 68 22.95 6.75 5.65
CA ILE A 68 22.86 5.69 6.65
C ILE A 68 23.01 4.30 6.02
N ARG A 69 22.48 4.12 4.81
CA ARG A 69 22.51 2.85 4.08
C ARG A 69 23.71 2.74 3.13
N GLU A 70 24.56 3.76 3.08
CA GLU A 70 25.71 3.85 2.18
C GLU A 70 25.36 3.53 0.71
N LEU A 71 24.20 4.00 0.24
CA LEU A 71 23.71 3.74 -1.12
C LEU A 71 24.61 4.48 -2.11
N LYS A 72 25.22 3.77 -3.05
CA LYS A 72 26.12 4.34 -4.05
C LYS A 72 25.45 4.48 -5.40
N HIS A 73 24.58 3.54 -5.74
CA HIS A 73 23.92 3.46 -7.03
C HIS A 73 22.40 3.40 -6.84
N ALA A 74 21.77 4.58 -6.86
CA ALA A 74 20.31 4.70 -6.89
C ALA A 74 19.84 4.91 -8.34
N LEU A 75 18.75 4.23 -8.74
CA LEU A 75 18.11 4.37 -10.05
C LEU A 75 16.73 5.04 -9.89
N CYS A 76 16.47 6.09 -10.65
CA CYS A 76 15.20 6.82 -10.68
C CYS A 76 14.73 6.97 -12.13
N PRO A 77 13.91 6.04 -12.65
CA PRO A 77 13.54 6.02 -14.07
C PRO A 77 12.45 7.04 -14.44
N GLU A 78 11.70 7.56 -13.48
CA GLU A 78 10.51 8.39 -13.74
C GLU A 78 10.84 9.89 -13.79
N PRO A 79 10.61 10.59 -14.93
CA PRO A 79 11.02 11.99 -15.09
C PRO A 79 10.48 12.96 -14.05
N TRP A 80 9.22 12.79 -13.63
CA TRP A 80 8.59 13.70 -12.68
C TRP A 80 9.21 13.62 -11.28
N ILE A 81 9.67 12.43 -10.88
CA ILE A 81 10.40 12.23 -9.62
C ILE A 81 11.79 12.86 -9.75
N GLN A 82 12.46 12.66 -10.88
CA GLN A 82 13.76 13.29 -11.14
C GLN A 82 13.68 14.81 -11.01
N GLU A 83 12.66 15.44 -11.62
CA GLU A 83 12.43 16.89 -11.51
C GLU A 83 12.18 17.34 -10.06
N LEU A 84 11.38 16.59 -9.30
CA LEU A 84 11.11 16.88 -7.89
C LEU A 84 12.40 16.83 -7.07
N LEU A 85 13.21 15.78 -7.24
CA LEU A 85 14.45 15.58 -6.51
C LEU A 85 15.49 16.66 -6.87
N GLU A 86 15.69 16.91 -8.17
CA GLU A 86 16.65 17.91 -8.67
C GLU A 86 16.28 19.32 -8.21
N LYS A 87 14.99 19.67 -8.27
CA LYS A 87 14.49 20.97 -7.81
C LYS A 87 14.76 21.22 -6.33
N ASN A 88 14.75 20.15 -5.52
CA ASN A 88 15.01 20.22 -4.08
C ASN A 88 16.48 19.90 -3.74
N GLY A 89 17.38 19.83 -4.73
CA GLY A 89 18.83 19.72 -4.53
C GLY A 89 19.33 18.32 -4.27
N PHE A 90 18.71 17.30 -4.88
CA PHE A 90 19.18 15.91 -4.90
C PHE A 90 19.35 15.45 -6.34
N SER A 91 20.56 15.02 -6.71
CA SER A 91 20.93 14.63 -8.07
C SER A 91 21.81 13.38 -8.14
N ASP A 92 22.01 12.71 -6.99
CA ASP A 92 22.88 11.53 -6.87
C ASP A 92 22.10 10.25 -7.21
N PHE A 93 21.61 10.16 -8.45
CA PHE A 93 20.91 9.00 -8.99
C PHE A 93 21.08 8.86 -10.50
N LEU A 94 20.93 7.64 -11.00
CA LEU A 94 20.87 7.33 -12.42
C LEU A 94 19.44 7.51 -12.95
N LYS A 95 19.31 8.09 -14.14
CA LYS A 95 18.01 8.34 -14.79
C LYS A 95 17.52 7.16 -15.61
N ASP A 96 18.44 6.34 -16.10
CA ASP A 96 18.15 5.10 -16.82
C ASP A 96 19.22 4.06 -16.51
N GLY A 97 18.99 2.84 -16.99
CA GLY A 97 19.95 1.74 -16.86
C GLY A 97 19.30 0.43 -16.43
N ALA A 98 20.11 -0.63 -16.45
CA ALA A 98 19.68 -1.91 -15.90
C ALA A 98 19.62 -1.82 -14.36
N VAL A 99 18.60 -2.44 -13.76
CA VAL A 99 18.48 -2.56 -12.29
C VAL A 99 19.62 -3.42 -11.71
N THR A 100 20.25 -4.25 -12.53
CA THR A 100 21.37 -5.11 -12.12
C THR A 100 22.54 -4.29 -11.61
N GLY A 101 22.91 -4.50 -10.34
CA GLY A 101 24.02 -3.80 -9.69
C GLY A 101 23.64 -2.47 -9.04
N MET A 102 22.35 -2.10 -9.04
CA MET A 102 21.84 -0.96 -8.29
C MET A 102 21.60 -1.33 -6.82
N ASP A 103 21.86 -0.39 -5.91
CA ASP A 103 21.62 -0.56 -4.48
C ASP A 103 20.15 -0.25 -4.13
N ALA A 104 19.54 0.70 -4.84
CA ALA A 104 18.16 1.12 -4.62
C ALA A 104 17.48 1.63 -5.90
N GLY A 105 16.15 1.53 -5.94
CA GLY A 105 15.29 2.18 -6.92
C GLY A 105 14.39 3.20 -6.25
N ILE A 106 14.24 4.39 -6.85
CA ILE A 106 13.29 5.41 -6.43
C ILE A 106 12.16 5.43 -7.45
N MET A 107 10.95 5.09 -7.02
CA MET A 107 9.79 4.90 -7.88
C MET A 107 8.52 5.41 -7.21
N ALA A 108 7.56 5.78 -8.04
CA ALA A 108 6.20 6.04 -7.64
C ALA A 108 5.49 4.73 -7.29
N CYS A 109 4.36 4.86 -6.59
CA CYS A 109 3.34 3.82 -6.55
C CYS A 109 2.06 4.34 -7.17
N ASP A 110 1.30 3.44 -7.80
CA ASP A 110 -0.08 3.71 -8.19
C ASP A 110 -0.99 3.63 -6.97
N ALA A 111 -2.09 4.39 -7.01
CA ALA A 111 -3.12 4.45 -5.98
C ALA A 111 -4.38 3.67 -6.40
#